data_AF-A0A7R9JT84-F1
#
_entry.id   AF-A0A7R9JT84-F1
#
_cell.length_a   1.000
_cell.length_b   1.000
_cell.length_c   1.000
_cell.angle_alpha   90.00
_cell.angle_beta   90.00
_cell.angle_gamma   90.00
#
_symmetry.space_group_name_H-M   'P 1'
#
loop_
_entity.id
_entity.type
_entity.pdbx_description
1 polymer ?
#
loop_
_entity_poly.entity_id
_entity_poly.type
_entity_poly.pdbx_seq_one_letter_code
_entity_poly.pdbx_strand_id
1 'polypeptide(L)'
;MQEWLSWLSLAALVSTGLTDQEATLAVNTNKGVHVISDHFLSLTLDPEILLRGTTSLGAARTLNMAKGLAPAYLRLGGPDSNRYTYKMAPDPGEQTQNYTITVPHWIVVNQFARDTGLDLVVCLNILQRDGDSWDPTDARGLVAFSDKMGYNLGWQLGYGNKLLDFTSSSSASLGLFLHLTKATFRFS
;
A
#
# COMPACT_ATOMS: atom_id res chain seq x y z
N MET A 1 -24.38 57.96 20.11
CA MET A 1 -25.60 57.21 19.70
C MET A 1 -25.42 56.45 18.37
N GLN A 2 -24.23 56.29 17.80
CA GLN A 2 -24.05 55.56 16.52
C GLN A 2 -23.50 54.13 16.70
N GLU A 3 -22.66 53.93 17.72
CA GLU A 3 -22.00 52.66 18.02
C GLU A 3 -22.99 51.52 18.33
N TRP A 4 -24.04 51.78 19.12
CA TRP A 4 -25.02 50.76 19.53
C TRP A 4 -25.82 50.18 18.35
N LEU A 5 -26.05 50.98 17.30
CA LEU A 5 -26.74 50.52 16.08
C LEU A 5 -25.85 49.57 15.26
N SER A 6 -24.53 49.76 15.30
CA SER A 6 -23.57 48.87 14.60
C SER A 6 -23.47 47.49 15.24
N TRP A 7 -23.53 47.42 16.58
CA TRP A 7 -23.54 46.16 17.30
C TRP A 7 -24.85 45.40 17.10
N LEU A 8 -25.97 46.11 16.98
CA LEU A 8 -27.27 45.50 16.66
C LEU A 8 -27.32 44.95 15.24
N SER A 9 -26.75 45.64 14.25
CA SER A 9 -26.67 45.13 12.88
C SER A 9 -25.70 43.94 12.76
N LEU A 10 -24.59 43.95 13.51
CA LEU A 10 -23.68 42.80 13.59
C LEU A 10 -24.36 41.58 14.23
N ALA A 11 -25.09 41.77 15.32
CA ALA A 11 -25.83 40.70 16.00
C ALA A 11 -26.95 40.11 15.12
N ALA A 12 -27.64 40.95 14.35
CA ALA A 12 -28.66 40.52 13.39
C ALA A 12 -28.08 39.78 12.17
N LEU A 13 -26.87 40.14 11.73
CA LEU A 13 -26.16 39.45 10.66
C LEU A 13 -25.62 38.08 11.11
N VAL A 14 -25.21 37.96 12.38
CA VAL A 14 -24.75 36.69 12.97
C VAL A 14 -25.92 35.73 13.21
N SER A 15 -27.10 36.22 13.60
CA SER A 15 -28.28 35.37 13.82
C SER A 15 -28.92 34.86 12.53
N THR A 16 -28.75 35.56 11.41
CA THR A 16 -29.29 35.17 10.10
C THR A 16 -28.40 34.20 9.33
N GLY A 17 -27.14 34.01 9.76
CA GLY A 17 -26.16 33.12 9.12
C GLY A 17 -26.21 31.66 9.58
N LEU A 18 -26.97 31.34 10.63
CA LEU A 18 -27.15 29.97 11.13
C LEU A 18 -28.50 29.42 10.66
N THR A 19 -28.62 29.17 9.35
CA THR A 19 -29.69 28.32 8.83
C THR A 19 -29.41 26.89 9.22
N ASP A 20 -30.10 26.42 10.26
CA ASP A 20 -30.16 25.01 10.63
C ASP A 20 -30.88 24.26 9.51
N GLN A 21 -30.12 23.60 8.63
CA GLN A 21 -30.70 22.81 7.55
C GLN A 21 -31.18 21.48 8.12
N GLU A 22 -32.50 21.34 8.27
CA GLU A 22 -33.09 20.06 8.64
C GLU A 22 -32.92 19.03 7.52
N ALA A 23 -32.26 17.92 7.83
CA ALA A 23 -32.13 16.77 6.94
C ALA A 23 -32.78 15.56 7.59
N THR A 24 -33.66 14.87 6.86
CA THR A 24 -34.26 13.61 7.31
C THR A 24 -33.45 12.42 6.78
N LEU A 25 -32.90 11.61 7.69
CA LEU A 25 -32.18 10.38 7.34
C LEU A 25 -33.11 9.16 7.50
N ALA A 26 -33.44 8.49 6.40
CA ALA A 26 -34.14 7.21 6.44
C ALA A 26 -33.12 6.06 6.48
N VAL A 27 -33.03 5.36 7.61
CA VAL A 27 -32.15 4.20 7.79
C VAL A 27 -32.93 2.91 7.57
N ASN A 28 -32.56 2.13 6.55
CA ASN A 28 -33.17 0.82 6.28
C ASN A 28 -32.24 -0.31 6.75
N THR A 29 -32.72 -1.14 7.68
CA THR A 29 -31.96 -2.26 8.27
C THR A 29 -32.47 -3.64 7.84
N ASN A 30 -33.44 -3.71 6.91
CA ASN A 30 -34.08 -4.97 6.50
C ASN A 30 -33.16 -5.89 5.69
N LYS A 31 -32.11 -5.36 5.08
CA LYS A 31 -31.15 -6.13 4.27
C LYS A 31 -29.77 -5.48 4.32
N GLY A 32 -28.74 -6.26 4.65
CA GLY A 32 -27.35 -5.82 4.52
C GLY A 32 -26.97 -5.65 3.04
N VAL A 33 -26.37 -4.51 2.70
CA VAL A 33 -25.92 -4.22 1.32
C VAL A 33 -24.63 -5.00 1.01
N HIS A 34 -23.64 -4.91 1.90
CA HIS A 34 -22.36 -5.62 1.79
C HIS A 34 -21.84 -6.00 3.18
N VAL A 35 -21.14 -7.13 3.25
CA VAL A 35 -20.30 -7.50 4.40
C VAL A 35 -18.87 -7.10 4.06
N ILE A 36 -18.28 -6.23 4.88
CA ILE A 36 -16.90 -5.78 4.71
C ILE A 36 -15.94 -6.69 5.47
N SER A 37 -14.67 -6.70 5.04
CA SER A 37 -13.61 -7.42 5.75
C SER A 37 -13.20 -6.67 7.02
N ASP A 38 -12.69 -7.38 8.02
CA ASP A 38 -12.03 -6.75 9.17
C ASP A 38 -10.84 -5.88 8.75
N HIS A 39 -10.24 -6.17 7.58
CA HIS A 39 -9.11 -5.40 7.01
C HIS A 39 -9.59 -4.30 6.04
N PHE A 40 -10.85 -3.88 6.13
CA PHE A 40 -11.46 -2.94 5.18
C PHE A 40 -10.67 -1.63 5.06
N LEU A 41 -10.23 -1.08 6.20
CA LEU A 41 -9.34 0.07 6.22
C LEU A 41 -7.89 -0.40 6.19
N SER A 42 -7.25 -0.31 5.03
CA SER A 42 -5.86 -0.74 4.83
C SER A 42 -4.98 0.41 4.34
N LEU A 43 -3.67 0.26 4.49
CA LEU A 43 -2.70 1.31 4.16
C LEU A 43 -1.64 0.82 3.17
N THR A 44 -0.98 1.77 2.51
CA THR A 44 0.10 1.50 1.56
C THR A 44 1.35 2.29 1.96
N LEU A 45 2.51 1.65 1.87
CA LEU A 45 3.84 2.25 1.99
C LEU A 45 4.64 2.02 0.71
N ASP A 46 5.35 3.04 0.28
CA ASP A 46 6.33 2.91 -0.79
C ASP A 46 7.55 2.11 -0.29
N PRO A 47 8.04 1.09 -1.01
CA PRO A 47 9.23 0.34 -0.60
C PRO A 47 10.49 1.21 -0.42
N GLU A 48 10.53 2.44 -0.96
CA GLU A 48 11.59 3.42 -0.71
C GLU A 48 11.85 3.65 0.79
N ILE A 49 10.83 3.52 1.65
CA ILE A 49 10.98 3.66 3.10
C ILE A 49 12.00 2.67 3.69
N LEU A 50 12.16 1.51 3.06
CA LEU A 50 13.13 0.49 3.48
C LEU A 50 14.56 0.90 3.17
N LEU A 51 14.76 1.77 2.18
CA LEU A 51 16.08 2.20 1.71
C LEU A 51 16.55 3.50 2.37
N ARG A 52 15.61 4.38 2.77
CA ARG A 52 15.92 5.68 3.41
C ARG A 52 16.27 5.59 4.90
N GLY A 53 16.21 4.39 5.48
CA GLY A 53 16.54 4.14 6.88
C GLY A 53 15.38 3.52 7.66
N THR A 54 15.66 2.37 8.26
CA THR A 54 14.73 1.53 9.02
C THR A 54 14.28 2.14 10.36
N THR A 55 14.92 3.23 10.79
CA THR A 55 14.59 3.96 12.01
C THR A 55 13.17 4.53 12.00
N SER A 56 12.61 4.80 10.82
CA SER A 56 11.25 5.32 10.65
C SER A 56 10.17 4.30 11.03
N LEU A 57 10.37 3.02 10.67
CA LEU A 57 9.46 1.91 11.02
C LEU A 57 9.63 1.47 12.48
N GLY A 58 10.86 1.57 13.01
CA GLY A 58 11.17 1.20 14.40
C GLY A 58 10.78 2.25 15.45
N ALA A 59 10.40 3.46 15.05
CA ALA A 59 10.04 4.51 16.00
C ALA A 59 8.76 4.16 16.77
N ALA A 60 8.78 4.31 18.10
CA ALA A 60 7.65 3.98 18.98
C ALA A 60 6.34 4.68 18.56
N ARG A 61 6.43 5.92 18.07
CA ARG A 61 5.28 6.66 17.54
C ARG A 61 4.67 5.96 16.33
N THR A 62 5.48 5.60 15.34
CA THR A 62 5.04 4.88 14.14
C THR A 62 4.42 3.54 14.50
N LEU A 63 5.06 2.79 15.41
CA LEU A 63 4.57 1.50 15.87
C LEU A 63 3.19 1.63 16.55
N ASN A 64 3.02 2.59 17.46
CA ASN A 64 1.74 2.80 18.16
C ASN A 64 0.64 3.27 17.22
N MET A 65 0.96 4.12 16.24
CA MET A 65 0.00 4.52 15.21
C MET A 65 -0.44 3.32 14.35
N ALA A 66 0.50 2.49 13.91
CA ALA A 66 0.21 1.31 13.11
C ALA A 66 -0.58 0.25 13.88
N LYS A 67 -0.28 0.03 15.17
CA LYS A 67 -1.08 -0.83 16.06
C LYS A 67 -2.53 -0.39 16.16
N GLY A 68 -2.78 0.92 16.18
CA GLY A 68 -4.15 1.47 16.21
C GLY A 68 -4.96 1.20 14.95
N LEU A 69 -4.32 0.75 13.86
CA LEU A 69 -4.98 0.40 12.60
C LEU A 69 -5.25 -1.10 12.47
N ALA A 70 -4.71 -1.94 13.36
CA ALA A 70 -4.95 -3.38 13.32
C ALA A 70 -6.41 -3.71 13.69
N PRO A 71 -7.06 -4.67 12.99
CA PRO A 71 -6.55 -5.45 11.85
C PRO A 71 -6.60 -4.67 10.53
N ALA A 72 -5.49 -4.66 9.77
CA ALA A 72 -5.42 -4.00 8.47
C ALA A 72 -4.32 -4.60 7.59
N TYR A 73 -4.48 -4.51 6.26
CA TYR A 73 -3.40 -4.81 5.35
C TYR A 73 -2.41 -3.65 5.27
N LEU A 74 -1.12 -4.00 5.29
CA LEU A 74 -0.03 -3.12 4.93
C LEU A 74 0.48 -3.50 3.54
N ARG A 75 0.14 -2.70 2.53
CA ARG A 75 0.65 -2.90 1.18
C ARG A 75 2.01 -2.23 1.02
N LEU A 76 3.04 -3.00 0.72
CA LEU A 76 4.34 -2.50 0.30
C LEU A 76 4.34 -2.36 -1.23
N GLY A 77 4.02 -1.17 -1.71
CA GLY A 77 3.84 -0.90 -3.14
C GLY A 77 3.80 0.60 -3.47
N GLY A 78 4.53 1.04 -4.48
CA GLY A 78 4.63 2.44 -4.89
C GLY A 78 5.03 2.59 -6.36
N PRO A 79 5.09 3.83 -6.90
CA PRO A 79 5.44 4.10 -8.30
C PRO A 79 6.71 3.41 -8.81
N ASP A 80 7.65 3.16 -7.90
CA ASP A 80 8.93 2.50 -8.17
C ASP A 80 8.94 1.00 -7.84
N SER A 81 7.81 0.39 -7.47
CA SER A 81 7.70 -1.05 -7.22
C SER A 81 8.19 -1.93 -8.36
N ASN A 82 8.05 -1.43 -9.59
CA ASN A 82 8.54 -2.09 -10.80
C ASN A 82 10.05 -1.95 -11.02
N ARG A 83 10.81 -1.43 -10.05
CA ARG A 83 12.26 -1.23 -10.13
C ARG A 83 13.01 -1.93 -9.00
N TYR A 84 12.33 -2.25 -7.89
CA TYR A 84 13.01 -2.89 -6.77
C TYR A 84 13.51 -4.29 -7.13
N THR A 85 14.76 -4.54 -6.75
CA THR A 85 15.44 -5.82 -6.92
C THR A 85 15.65 -6.41 -5.54
N TYR A 86 15.32 -7.68 -5.36
CA TYR A 86 15.44 -8.36 -4.06
C TYR A 86 16.67 -9.24 -4.05
N LYS A 87 17.68 -8.87 -3.27
CA LYS A 87 18.94 -9.60 -3.16
C LYS A 87 19.16 -10.12 -1.74
N MET A 88 19.83 -11.27 -1.62
CA MET A 88 20.17 -11.81 -0.29
C MET A 88 21.25 -10.97 0.42
N ALA A 89 22.23 -10.50 -0.35
CA ALA A 89 23.28 -9.60 0.07
C ALA A 89 23.59 -8.60 -1.07
N PRO A 90 24.18 -7.43 -0.78
CA PRO A 90 24.74 -6.57 -1.81
C PRO A 90 25.85 -7.29 -2.58
N ASP A 91 25.99 -7.01 -3.88
CA ASP A 91 27.10 -7.56 -4.65
C ASP A 91 28.43 -6.92 -4.23
N PRO A 92 29.54 -7.68 -4.11
CA PRO A 92 30.83 -7.13 -3.73
C PRO A 92 31.31 -6.10 -4.74
N GLY A 93 31.40 -4.83 -4.34
CA GLY A 93 31.88 -3.73 -5.19
C GLY A 93 30.79 -3.03 -6.01
N GLU A 94 29.53 -3.47 -5.93
CA GLU A 94 28.41 -2.73 -6.50
C GLU A 94 27.94 -1.70 -5.46
N GLN A 95 27.89 -0.42 -5.83
CA GLN A 95 27.17 0.54 -5.00
C GLN A 95 25.72 0.06 -4.92
N THR A 96 25.17 -0.10 -3.72
CA THR A 96 23.77 -0.46 -3.54
C THR A 96 22.92 0.53 -4.31
N GLN A 97 22.36 0.11 -5.44
CA GLN A 97 21.49 0.96 -6.22
C GLN A 97 20.29 1.36 -5.36
N ASN A 98 19.70 2.53 -5.64
CA ASN A 98 18.54 3.08 -4.93
C ASN A 98 17.25 2.23 -5.04
N TYR A 99 17.36 0.98 -5.49
CA TYR A 99 16.27 0.04 -5.67
C TYR A 99 16.61 -1.38 -5.17
N THR A 100 17.74 -1.61 -4.49
CA THR A 100 18.09 -2.94 -3.98
C THR A 100 17.57 -3.15 -2.56
N ILE A 101 16.58 -4.03 -2.40
CA ILE A 101 16.07 -4.46 -1.09
C ILE A 101 16.82 -5.73 -0.67
N THR A 102 17.45 -5.68 0.51
CA THR A 102 18.26 -6.79 1.05
C THR A 102 17.53 -7.52 2.17
N VAL A 103 18.08 -8.66 2.61
CA VAL A 103 17.54 -9.42 3.74
C VAL A 103 17.36 -8.58 5.02
N PRO A 104 18.30 -7.72 5.44
CA PRO A 104 18.08 -6.83 6.58
C PRO A 104 16.86 -5.91 6.43
N HIS A 105 16.68 -5.30 5.25
CA HIS A 105 15.49 -4.49 4.95
C HIS A 105 14.21 -5.31 5.08
N TRP A 106 14.26 -6.55 4.58
CA TRP A 106 13.14 -7.48 4.61
C TRP A 106 12.75 -7.95 6.01
N ILE A 107 13.75 -8.25 6.85
CA ILE A 107 13.53 -8.64 8.25
C ILE A 107 12.83 -7.51 9.00
N VAL A 108 13.26 -6.25 8.79
CA VAL A 108 12.67 -5.09 9.48
C VAL A 108 11.20 -4.92 9.12
N VAL A 109 10.82 -4.97 7.84
CA VAL A 109 9.42 -4.78 7.44
C VAL A 109 8.51 -5.90 7.95
N ASN A 110 9.00 -7.14 7.95
CA ASN A 110 8.23 -8.27 8.48
C ASN A 110 8.12 -8.21 10.02
N GLN A 111 9.16 -7.75 10.71
CA GLN A 111 9.08 -7.51 12.15
C GLN A 111 8.09 -6.40 12.48
N PHE A 112 8.10 -5.31 11.72
CA PHE A 112 7.12 -4.23 11.86
C PHE A 112 5.68 -4.73 11.67
N ALA A 113 5.42 -5.51 10.61
CA ALA A 113 4.10 -6.09 10.35
C ALA A 113 3.63 -6.97 11.53
N ARG A 114 4.51 -7.85 12.04
CA ARG A 114 4.23 -8.68 13.23
C ARG A 114 3.94 -7.86 14.47
N ASP A 115 4.79 -6.88 14.79
CA ASP A 115 4.68 -6.09 16.01
C ASP A 115 3.46 -5.16 16.01
N THR A 116 2.94 -4.84 14.83
CA THR A 116 1.76 -3.98 14.65
C THR A 116 0.46 -4.76 14.49
N GLY A 117 0.52 -6.07 14.25
CA GLY A 117 -0.66 -6.87 13.92
C GLY A 117 -1.22 -6.58 12.52
N LEU A 118 -0.38 -6.09 11.62
CA LEU A 118 -0.74 -5.79 10.23
C LEU A 118 -0.35 -6.96 9.32
N ASP A 119 -1.22 -7.26 8.35
CA ASP A 119 -0.97 -8.28 7.35
C ASP A 119 -0.27 -7.68 6.13
N LEU A 120 0.94 -8.14 5.83
CA LEU A 120 1.76 -7.57 4.77
C LEU A 120 1.31 -8.07 3.38
N VAL A 121 1.27 -7.18 2.39
CA VAL A 121 1.06 -7.50 0.96
C VAL A 121 2.12 -6.80 0.12
N VAL A 122 2.86 -7.52 -0.71
CA VAL A 122 4.09 -7.00 -1.34
C VAL A 122 3.98 -6.98 -2.85
N CYS A 123 4.32 -5.84 -3.47
CA CYS A 123 4.41 -5.72 -4.93
C CYS A 123 5.79 -6.11 -5.44
N LEU A 124 5.86 -7.19 -6.21
CA LEU A 124 7.06 -7.66 -6.89
C LEU A 124 7.28 -6.87 -8.20
N ASN A 125 8.55 -6.74 -8.56
CA ASN A 125 8.96 -6.06 -9.78
C ASN A 125 8.56 -6.86 -11.03
N ILE A 126 7.70 -6.30 -11.87
CA ILE A 126 7.24 -6.92 -13.14
C ILE A 126 8.14 -6.61 -14.35
N LEU A 127 9.03 -5.62 -14.24
CA LEU A 127 9.96 -5.20 -15.31
C LEU A 127 11.28 -5.98 -15.29
N GLN A 128 11.47 -6.91 -14.35
CA GLN A 128 12.55 -7.89 -14.40
C GLN A 128 12.24 -8.92 -15.50
N ARG A 129 13.07 -9.00 -16.54
CA ARG A 129 12.77 -9.78 -17.76
C ARG A 129 13.94 -10.68 -18.16
N ASP A 130 13.60 -11.88 -18.60
CA ASP A 130 14.48 -12.78 -19.35
C ASP A 130 13.85 -12.95 -20.75
N GLY A 131 14.36 -12.15 -21.70
CA GLY A 131 13.73 -11.96 -23.01
C GLY A 131 12.28 -11.48 -22.91
N ASP A 132 11.36 -12.22 -23.53
CA ASP A 132 9.93 -11.92 -23.56
C ASP A 132 9.15 -12.48 -22.35
N SER A 133 9.85 -13.05 -21.37
CA SER A 133 9.23 -13.59 -20.15
C SER A 133 9.62 -12.78 -18.92
N TRP A 134 8.76 -12.78 -17.91
CA TRP A 134 9.10 -12.22 -16.60
C TRP A 134 10.14 -13.13 -15.96
N ASP A 135 11.24 -12.56 -15.48
CA ASP A 135 12.29 -13.29 -14.77
C ASP A 135 11.96 -13.34 -13.27
N PRO A 136 11.62 -14.53 -12.73
CA PRO A 136 11.22 -14.68 -11.34
C PRO A 136 12.41 -14.88 -10.40
N THR A 137 13.67 -14.79 -10.86
CA THR A 137 14.84 -15.22 -10.07
C THR A 137 14.94 -14.51 -8.72
N ASP A 138 14.84 -13.19 -8.71
CA ASP A 138 14.90 -12.39 -7.47
C ASP A 138 13.66 -12.60 -6.60
N ALA A 139 12.48 -12.59 -7.23
CA ALA A 139 11.21 -12.81 -6.53
C ALA A 139 11.17 -14.18 -5.85
N ARG A 140 11.62 -15.23 -6.54
CA ARG A 140 11.71 -16.60 -6.01
C ARG A 140 12.65 -16.67 -4.82
N GLY A 141 13.79 -15.99 -4.87
CA GLY A 141 14.71 -15.91 -3.73
C GLY A 141 14.02 -15.31 -2.50
N LEU A 142 13.31 -14.19 -2.68
CA LEU A 142 12.57 -13.52 -1.62
C LEU A 142 11.43 -14.37 -1.06
N VAL A 143 10.63 -15.01 -1.92
CA VAL A 143 9.53 -15.90 -1.53
C VAL A 143 10.07 -17.07 -0.73
N ALA A 144 11.09 -17.78 -1.24
CA ALA A 144 11.69 -18.91 -0.55
C ALA A 144 12.31 -18.52 0.81
N PHE A 145 12.93 -17.34 0.90
CA PHE A 145 13.41 -16.80 2.17
C PHE A 145 12.26 -16.53 3.14
N SER A 146 11.17 -15.93 2.66
CA SER A 146 9.99 -15.60 3.48
C SER A 146 9.30 -16.85 4.02
N ASP A 147 9.17 -17.89 3.18
CA ASP A 147 8.61 -19.19 3.55
C ASP A 147 9.49 -19.87 4.61
N LYS A 148 10.82 -19.88 4.41
CA LYS A 148 11.79 -20.42 5.38
C LYS A 148 11.70 -19.71 6.74
N MET A 149 11.43 -18.41 6.75
CA MET A 149 11.30 -17.61 7.97
C MET A 149 9.89 -17.69 8.60
N GLY A 150 8.94 -18.38 7.95
CA GLY A 150 7.56 -18.49 8.42
C GLY A 150 6.78 -17.17 8.35
N TYR A 151 7.11 -16.28 7.42
CA TYR A 151 6.41 -15.00 7.28
C TYR A 151 5.07 -15.21 6.56
N ASN A 152 3.98 -14.72 7.16
CA ASN A 152 2.65 -14.75 6.55
C ASN A 152 2.38 -13.42 5.84
N LEU A 153 2.52 -13.41 4.51
CA LEU A 153 2.26 -12.24 3.68
C LEU A 153 1.62 -12.63 2.33
N GLY A 154 0.98 -11.66 1.70
CA GLY A 154 0.46 -11.77 0.34
C GLY A 154 1.43 -11.20 -0.71
N TRP A 155 1.33 -11.70 -1.94
CA TRP A 155 2.13 -11.24 -3.07
C TRP A 155 1.27 -10.57 -4.14
N GLN A 156 1.81 -9.55 -4.78
CA GLN A 156 1.29 -8.87 -5.96
C GLN A 156 2.41 -8.78 -6.99
N LEU A 157 2.06 -8.77 -8.27
CA LEU A 157 3.03 -8.62 -9.36
C LEU A 157 2.77 -7.31 -10.12
N GLY A 158 3.70 -6.37 -9.99
CA GLY A 158 3.67 -5.07 -10.63
C GLY A 158 2.90 -3.98 -9.86
N TYR A 159 3.21 -2.72 -10.20
CA TYR A 159 2.53 -1.52 -9.72
C TYR A 159 2.18 -0.59 -10.89
N GLY A 160 0.90 -0.23 -11.00
CA GLY A 160 0.39 0.63 -12.07
C GLY A 160 0.48 -0.05 -13.44
N ASN A 161 -0.48 0.23 -14.32
CA ASN A 161 -0.56 -0.40 -15.64
C ASN A 161 0.45 0.18 -16.65
N LYS A 162 1.72 0.37 -16.25
CA LYS A 162 2.81 0.83 -17.14
C LYS A 162 3.28 -0.23 -18.14
N LEU A 163 2.68 -1.42 -18.15
CA LEU A 163 2.87 -2.42 -19.21
C LEU A 163 2.22 -2.01 -20.56
N LEU A 164 1.35 -0.99 -20.58
CA LEU A 164 0.59 -0.61 -21.78
C LEU A 164 1.26 0.43 -22.70
N ASP A 165 2.38 1.05 -22.30
CA ASP A 165 3.08 2.01 -23.17
C ASP A 165 4.16 1.37 -24.06
N PHE A 166 4.41 0.05 -23.92
CA PHE A 166 5.41 -0.67 -24.72
C PHE A 166 4.84 -1.35 -25.97
N THR A 167 3.52 -1.31 -26.19
CA THR A 167 2.84 -2.04 -27.28
C THR A 167 2.23 -1.14 -28.37
N SER A 168 2.73 0.09 -28.56
CA SER A 168 2.31 0.91 -29.72
C SER A 168 3.04 0.57 -31.03
N SER A 169 3.94 -0.41 -31.08
CA SER A 169 4.66 -0.78 -32.31
C SER A 169 4.45 -2.19 -32.86
N SER A 170 3.67 -3.07 -32.23
CA SER A 170 3.30 -4.32 -32.89
C SER A 170 1.92 -4.82 -32.51
N SER A 171 1.05 -4.83 -33.52
CA SER A 171 -0.25 -5.49 -33.49
C SER A 171 -0.07 -7.01 -33.44
N ALA A 172 -0.35 -7.63 -32.29
CA ALA A 172 -0.82 -9.02 -32.26
C ALA A 172 -1.41 -9.39 -30.88
N SER A 173 -2.56 -10.05 -30.94
CA SER A 173 -3.30 -10.80 -29.90
C SER A 173 -3.76 -10.07 -28.64
N LEU A 174 -4.93 -9.44 -28.78
CA LEU A 174 -6.17 -9.78 -28.07
C LEU A 174 -6.04 -10.59 -26.76
N GLY A 175 -6.36 -9.92 -25.66
CA GLY A 175 -7.47 -10.31 -24.82
C GLY A 175 -7.30 -11.59 -23.99
N LEU A 176 -6.51 -11.54 -22.91
CA LEU A 176 -6.71 -12.40 -21.76
C LEU A 176 -5.94 -11.94 -20.50
N PHE A 177 -6.13 -10.71 -20.01
CA PHE A 177 -5.52 -10.33 -18.72
C PHE A 177 -6.38 -9.33 -17.93
N LEU A 178 -7.66 -9.67 -17.76
CA LEU A 178 -8.56 -9.00 -16.81
C LEU A 178 -9.43 -10.06 -16.14
N HIS A 179 -8.76 -10.97 -15.43
CA HIS A 179 -9.38 -11.86 -14.44
C HIS A 179 -8.36 -12.30 -13.37
N LEU A 180 -7.60 -11.34 -12.82
CA LEU A 180 -6.89 -11.56 -11.55
C LEU A 180 -7.65 -10.89 -10.41
N THR A 181 -8.88 -11.35 -10.20
CA THR A 181 -9.48 -11.36 -8.88
C THR A 181 -8.55 -12.14 -7.94
N LYS A 182 -7.92 -11.41 -7.01
CA LYS A 182 -7.50 -11.95 -5.70
C LYS A 182 -6.72 -13.27 -5.74
N ALA A 183 -5.66 -13.34 -6.55
CA ALA A 183 -4.69 -14.42 -6.42
C ALA A 183 -3.69 -14.05 -5.31
N THR A 184 -4.10 -14.23 -4.05
CA THR A 184 -3.14 -14.45 -2.97
C THR A 184 -2.50 -15.80 -3.25
N PHE A 185 -1.37 -15.81 -3.95
CA PHE A 185 -0.58 -17.03 -4.12
C PHE A 185 -0.01 -17.42 -2.75
N ARG A 186 -0.73 -18.29 -2.04
CA ARG A 186 -0.15 -19.09 -0.95
C ARG A 186 0.45 -20.32 -1.59
N PHE A 187 1.78 -20.38 -1.68
CA PHE A 187 2.48 -21.62 -1.98
C PHE A 187 2.42 -22.47 -0.69
N SER A 188 1.81 -23.65 -0.81
CA SER A 188 1.73 -24.66 0.26
C SER A 188 2.96 -25.55 0.25
#